data_AF-A0A7S2UKC3-F1
#
_entry.id   AF-A0A7S2UKC3-F1
#
_cell.length_a   1.000
_cell.length_b   1.000
_cell.length_c   1.000
_cell.angle_alpha   90.00
_cell.angle_beta   90.00
_cell.angle_gamma   90.00
#
_symmetry.space_group_name_H-M   'P 1'
#
loop_
_entity.id
_entity.type
_entity.pdbx_description
1 polymer ?
#
loop_
_entity_poly.entity_id
_entity_poly.type
_entity_poly.pdbx_seq_one_letter_code
_entity_poly.pdbx_strand_id
1 'polypeptide(L)'
;EDAIVPVDVSNHASNETNDMASELERMHIHSNASNHDDVMPNNVILENTAQSNVVPDYFDGNDDLDGTTMASSGDDDIPVRYLLDFTLNRFTRWLRILGIDAALETDQEEKERTKEGRMIIFDRCRVERRTLLTTSNRLLRRKDCPPGTYLVNPNDLES
;
A
#
# COMPACT_ATOMS: atom_id res chain seq x y z
N GLU A 1 59.90 11.38 41.45
CA GLU A 1 58.53 11.54 41.93
C GLU A 1 57.61 11.73 40.73
N ASP A 2 56.80 10.80 40.24
CA ASP A 2 56.87 9.35 40.13
C ASP A 2 56.07 8.96 38.89
N ALA A 3 56.41 7.79 38.33
CA ALA A 3 56.13 7.37 36.97
C ALA A 3 54.67 6.97 36.69
N ILE A 4 54.31 7.08 35.41
CA ILE A 4 53.13 6.49 34.78
C ILE A 4 53.23 4.95 34.82
N VAL A 5 52.15 4.26 35.19
CA VAL A 5 51.98 2.81 34.97
C VAL A 5 50.61 2.55 34.33
N PRO A 6 50.52 1.87 33.17
CA PRO A 6 49.26 1.44 32.57
C PRO A 6 48.75 0.15 33.22
N VAL A 7 47.44 0.07 33.48
CA VAL A 7 46.80 -1.16 33.95
C VAL A 7 46.23 -1.91 32.76
N ASP A 8 46.87 -3.04 32.47
CA ASP A 8 46.43 -4.08 31.55
C ASP A 8 45.45 -5.00 32.30
N VAL A 9 44.22 -5.15 31.82
CA VAL A 9 43.28 -6.16 32.34
C VAL A 9 42.77 -6.98 31.16
N SER A 10 43.59 -7.95 30.79
CA SER A 10 43.16 -9.14 30.07
C SER A 10 42.45 -10.07 31.05
N ASN A 11 41.21 -10.47 30.73
CA ASN A 11 40.59 -11.64 31.33
C ASN A 11 39.94 -12.50 30.24
N HIS A 12 40.57 -13.66 30.06
CA HIS A 12 40.05 -14.85 29.40
C HIS A 12 38.77 -15.35 30.10
N ALA A 13 37.75 -15.73 29.33
CA ALA A 13 36.92 -16.89 29.63
C ALA A 13 36.25 -17.41 28.35
N SER A 14 36.73 -18.56 27.91
CA SER A 14 36.16 -19.48 26.93
C SER A 14 34.78 -19.97 27.38
N ASN A 15 33.87 -20.18 26.44
CA ASN A 15 32.85 -21.23 26.54
C ASN A 15 32.57 -21.80 25.16
N GLU A 16 33.12 -22.98 24.95
CA GLU A 16 32.87 -23.88 23.84
C GLU A 16 31.51 -24.58 24.02
N THR A 17 31.01 -25.10 22.89
CA THR A 17 30.04 -26.20 22.73
C THR A 17 28.54 -25.90 22.92
N ASN A 18 27.84 -25.80 21.79
CA ASN A 18 26.51 -26.40 21.62
C ASN A 18 26.30 -26.71 20.14
N ASP A 19 26.90 -27.82 19.72
CA ASP A 19 26.73 -28.45 18.41
C ASP A 19 26.22 -29.87 18.71
N MET A 20 24.89 -30.05 18.82
CA MET A 20 24.20 -31.31 19.15
C MET A 20 22.67 -31.23 18.92
N ALA A 21 22.21 -30.60 17.83
CA ALA A 21 20.78 -30.59 17.49
C ALA A 21 20.47 -30.84 15.99
N SER A 22 21.40 -31.49 15.29
CA SER A 22 21.20 -32.01 13.93
C SER A 22 21.26 -33.53 13.92
N GLU A 23 20.43 -34.22 14.70
CA GLU A 23 20.31 -35.69 14.61
C GLU A 23 18.97 -36.23 15.14
N LEU A 24 17.86 -35.58 14.80
CA LEU A 24 16.55 -36.22 14.72
C LEU A 24 16.08 -36.21 13.27
N GLU A 25 16.92 -36.86 12.49
CA GLU A 25 16.59 -37.57 11.27
C GLU A 25 15.30 -38.40 11.42
N ARG A 26 14.59 -38.47 10.29
CA ARG A 26 13.89 -39.68 9.80
C ARG A 26 12.61 -40.08 10.53
N MET A 27 11.49 -39.56 10.02
CA MET A 27 10.47 -40.36 9.34
C MET A 27 9.26 -39.47 9.06
N HIS A 28 8.94 -39.23 7.79
CA HIS A 28 7.62 -39.46 7.17
C HIS A 28 7.68 -38.97 5.71
N ILE A 29 8.05 -39.92 4.85
CA ILE A 29 7.81 -39.92 3.41
C ILE A 29 6.30 -40.11 3.23
N HIS A 30 5.60 -39.20 2.56
CA HIS A 30 4.45 -39.54 1.72
C HIS A 30 4.49 -38.66 0.47
N SER A 31 4.88 -39.32 -0.61
CA SER A 31 4.69 -38.91 -2.00
C SER A 31 3.22 -38.59 -2.26
N ASN A 32 2.96 -37.52 -3.03
CA ASN A 32 1.83 -37.50 -3.94
C ASN A 32 2.20 -36.67 -5.18
N ALA A 33 2.54 -37.40 -6.23
CA ALA A 33 2.50 -36.94 -7.59
C ALA A 33 1.08 -37.19 -8.13
N SER A 34 0.45 -36.19 -8.75
CA SER A 34 -0.50 -36.41 -9.84
C SER A 34 -0.79 -35.08 -10.55
N ASN A 35 -0.18 -34.93 -11.72
CA ASN A 35 -0.77 -34.49 -12.98
C ASN A 35 -1.90 -33.45 -12.94
N HIS A 36 -1.64 -32.26 -13.48
CA HIS A 36 -2.39 -31.79 -14.64
C HIS A 36 -1.55 -30.79 -15.44
N ASP A 37 -1.03 -31.26 -16.56
CA ASP A 37 -0.66 -30.43 -17.69
C ASP A 37 -1.95 -29.83 -18.26
N ASP A 38 -2.05 -28.50 -18.33
CA ASP A 38 -2.90 -27.84 -19.31
C ASP A 38 -2.15 -26.60 -19.82
N VAL A 39 -1.30 -26.89 -20.80
CA VAL A 39 -0.72 -25.95 -21.73
C VAL A 39 -1.83 -25.51 -22.68
N MET A 40 -2.21 -24.22 -22.63
CA MET A 40 -2.91 -23.57 -23.74
C MET A 40 -1.98 -22.53 -24.35
N PRO A 41 -1.57 -22.68 -25.63
CA PRO A 41 -0.88 -21.63 -26.35
C PRO A 41 -1.85 -20.78 -27.20
N ASN A 42 -1.46 -19.52 -27.37
CA ASN A 42 -1.76 -18.62 -28.48
C ASN A 42 -3.20 -18.15 -28.70
N ASN A 43 -3.41 -16.83 -28.59
CA ASN A 43 -3.54 -16.04 -29.81
C ASN A 43 -3.30 -14.54 -29.60
N VAL A 44 -2.40 -14.03 -30.44
CA VAL A 44 -2.23 -12.63 -30.81
C VAL A 44 -3.44 -12.22 -31.64
N ILE A 45 -4.12 -11.13 -31.27
CA ILE A 45 -4.79 -10.24 -32.22
C ILE A 45 -4.47 -8.80 -31.82
N LEU A 46 -3.64 -8.19 -32.67
CA LEU A 46 -3.41 -6.77 -32.85
C LEU A 46 -4.67 -6.10 -33.43
N GLU A 47 -4.74 -4.78 -33.25
CA GLU A 47 -5.65 -3.83 -33.90
C GLU A 47 -7.05 -3.69 -33.31
N ASN A 48 -7.28 -2.55 -32.65
CA ASN A 48 -8.30 -1.67 -33.17
C ASN A 48 -7.92 -0.19 -33.07
N THR A 49 -7.77 0.34 -34.27
CA THR A 49 -7.69 1.72 -34.72
C THR A 49 -8.97 2.50 -34.42
N ALA A 50 -8.86 3.83 -34.55
CA ALA A 50 -9.90 4.87 -34.59
C ALA A 50 -10.24 5.48 -33.22
N GLN A 51 -9.64 6.63 -32.88
CA GLN A 51 -10.09 7.95 -33.34
C GLN A 51 -11.61 8.12 -33.21
N SER A 52 -12.02 8.68 -32.07
CA SER A 52 -13.26 9.44 -31.98
C SER A 52 -12.90 10.82 -31.42
N ASN A 53 -12.59 11.72 -32.35
CA ASN A 53 -12.62 13.16 -32.11
C ASN A 53 -14.08 13.52 -31.81
N VAL A 54 -14.43 13.62 -30.52
CA VAL A 54 -15.66 14.28 -30.12
C VAL A 54 -15.36 15.77 -30.15
N VAL A 55 -15.84 16.41 -31.22
CA VAL A 55 -15.92 17.86 -31.35
C VAL A 55 -16.82 18.37 -30.22
N PRO A 56 -16.39 19.33 -29.40
CA PRO A 56 -17.31 20.09 -28.58
C PRO A 56 -18.14 20.95 -29.54
N ASP A 57 -19.36 20.51 -29.83
CA ASP A 57 -20.34 21.36 -30.50
C ASP A 57 -20.53 22.62 -29.64
N TYR A 58 -20.24 23.77 -30.25
CA TYR A 58 -20.59 25.08 -29.73
C TYR A 58 -22.10 25.11 -29.56
N PHE A 59 -22.55 25.02 -28.31
CA PHE A 59 -23.95 25.19 -27.98
C PHE A 59 -24.38 26.60 -28.33
N ASP A 60 -25.35 26.64 -29.24
CA ASP A 60 -26.07 27.80 -29.74
C ASP A 60 -26.84 28.46 -28.59
N GLY A 61 -26.75 29.79 -28.53
CA GLY A 61 -27.39 30.59 -27.52
C GLY A 61 -28.90 30.59 -27.73
N ASN A 62 -29.63 29.99 -26.78
CA ASN A 62 -31.05 30.26 -26.60
C ASN A 62 -31.26 30.93 -25.25
N ASP A 63 -31.48 32.24 -25.34
CA ASP A 63 -32.02 33.11 -24.30
C ASP A 63 -33.50 32.79 -24.07
N ASP A 64 -33.80 31.73 -23.32
CA ASP A 64 -35.16 31.50 -22.79
C ASP A 64 -35.10 31.35 -21.27
N LEU A 65 -35.32 32.50 -20.62
CA LEU A 65 -35.51 32.71 -19.21
C LEU A 65 -36.84 32.09 -18.76
N ASP A 66 -36.87 30.77 -18.56
CA ASP A 66 -37.98 30.10 -17.87
C ASP A 66 -37.52 29.55 -16.51
N GLY A 67 -38.37 29.76 -15.51
CA GLY A 67 -38.13 29.56 -14.08
C GLY A 67 -37.98 28.08 -13.69
N THR A 68 -36.96 27.43 -14.20
CA THR A 68 -36.59 26.06 -13.84
C THR A 68 -35.94 26.11 -12.46
N THR A 69 -36.75 25.77 -11.46
CA THR A 69 -36.32 25.36 -10.12
C THR A 69 -35.03 24.55 -10.25
N MET A 70 -33.92 25.13 -9.82
CA MET A 70 -32.63 24.44 -9.69
C MET A 70 -32.85 23.33 -8.67
N ALA A 71 -33.30 22.17 -9.14
CA ALA A 71 -33.06 20.92 -8.47
C ALA A 71 -31.54 20.85 -8.39
N SER A 72 -31.02 21.27 -7.23
CA SER A 72 -29.72 20.83 -6.75
C SER A 72 -29.75 19.33 -6.99
N SER A 73 -29.11 18.91 -8.09
CA SER A 73 -28.61 17.57 -8.23
C SER A 73 -27.76 17.43 -6.99
N GLY A 74 -28.36 16.83 -5.97
CA GLY A 74 -27.69 16.43 -4.76
C GLY A 74 -26.62 15.48 -5.25
N ASP A 75 -25.46 16.03 -5.58
CA ASP A 75 -24.21 15.35 -5.34
C ASP A 75 -24.27 15.06 -3.85
N ASP A 76 -24.90 13.93 -3.51
CA ASP A 76 -24.82 13.34 -2.20
C ASP A 76 -23.32 13.19 -1.99
N ASP A 77 -22.74 14.14 -1.23
CA ASP A 77 -21.30 14.26 -1.00
C ASP A 77 -20.78 12.88 -0.63
N ILE A 78 -20.17 12.18 -1.60
CA ILE A 78 -19.72 10.81 -1.39
C ILE A 78 -18.68 10.91 -0.27
N PRO A 79 -18.96 10.37 0.93
CA PRO A 79 -18.11 10.63 2.07
C PRO A 79 -16.71 10.10 1.79
N VAL A 80 -15.71 10.95 2.00
CA VAL A 80 -14.32 10.59 1.71
C VAL A 80 -13.89 9.46 2.65
N ARG A 81 -13.34 8.39 2.07
CA ARG A 81 -12.87 7.21 2.78
C ARG A 81 -11.36 7.14 2.69
N TYR A 82 -10.69 6.96 3.82
CA TYR A 82 -9.23 6.89 3.89
C TYR A 82 -8.74 5.46 4.10
N LEU A 83 -7.62 5.13 3.46
CA LEU A 83 -6.80 3.97 3.79
C LEU A 83 -5.43 4.50 4.22
N LEU A 84 -4.92 4.05 5.36
CA LEU A 84 -3.67 4.53 5.93
C LEU A 84 -2.66 3.39 6.01
N ASP A 85 -1.39 3.69 5.74
CA ASP A 85 -0.32 2.69 5.94
C ASP A 85 -0.12 2.34 7.43
N PHE A 86 0.58 1.24 7.70
CA PHE A 86 0.77 0.75 9.07
C PHE A 86 1.43 1.79 10.01
N THR A 87 2.21 2.73 9.48
CA THR A 87 2.93 3.75 10.26
C THR A 87 1.99 4.79 10.88
N LEU A 88 0.80 4.93 10.31
CA LEU A 88 -0.21 5.91 10.71
C LEU A 88 -1.29 5.32 11.65
N ASN A 89 -0.98 4.25 12.40
CA ASN A 89 -1.91 3.60 13.32
C ASN A 89 -2.52 4.57 14.36
N ARG A 90 -1.71 5.43 14.96
CA ARG A 90 -2.21 6.44 15.92
C ARG A 90 -3.17 7.42 15.24
N PHE A 91 -2.81 7.91 14.06
CA PHE A 91 -3.62 8.86 13.30
C PHE A 91 -4.96 8.25 12.84
N THR A 92 -4.93 6.99 12.40
CA THR A 92 -6.14 6.23 12.02
C THR A 92 -7.15 6.15 13.16
N ARG A 93 -6.68 5.93 14.41
CA ARG A 93 -7.56 5.92 15.58
C ARG A 93 -8.24 7.28 15.80
N TRP A 94 -7.50 8.38 15.66
CA TRP A 94 -8.06 9.72 15.77
C TRP A 94 -9.13 10.00 14.72
N LEU A 95 -8.88 9.67 13.45
CA LEU A 95 -9.87 9.82 12.38
C LEU A 95 -11.17 9.08 12.69
N ARG A 96 -11.08 7.84 13.21
CA ARG A 96 -12.26 7.06 13.60
C ARG A 96 -13.03 7.68 14.77
N ILE A 97 -12.34 8.26 15.76
CA ILE A 97 -12.98 8.97 16.88
C ILE A 97 -13.77 10.18 16.35
N LEU A 98 -13.26 10.86 15.32
CA LEU A 98 -13.92 11.98 14.67
C LEU A 98 -15.07 11.56 13.73
N GLY A 99 -15.34 10.27 13.58
CA GLY A 99 -16.38 9.75 12.69
C GLY A 99 -16.00 9.69 11.21
N ILE A 100 -14.72 9.88 10.88
CA ILE A 100 -14.21 9.78 9.50
C ILE A 100 -13.97 8.30 9.16
N ASP A 101 -14.43 7.84 7.98
CA ASP A 101 -14.19 6.46 7.52
C ASP A 101 -12.72 6.27 7.19
N ALA A 102 -11.99 5.68 8.13
CA ALA A 102 -10.57 5.38 8.00
C ALA A 102 -10.30 3.88 8.24
N ALA A 103 -9.58 3.27 7.30
CA ALA A 103 -9.05 1.91 7.39
C ALA A 103 -7.52 1.95 7.53
N LEU A 104 -6.96 0.97 8.25
CA LEU A 104 -5.52 0.74 8.31
C LEU A 104 -5.16 -0.40 7.35
N GLU A 105 -3.97 -0.31 6.75
CA GLU A 105 -3.28 -1.43 6.11
C GLU A 105 -3.22 -2.61 7.09
N THR A 106 -3.48 -3.82 6.59
CA THR A 106 -3.39 -5.06 7.36
C THR A 106 -1.95 -5.56 7.44
N ASP A 107 -1.62 -6.36 8.45
CA ASP A 107 -0.28 -6.94 8.62
C ASP A 107 0.15 -7.76 7.38
N GLN A 108 -0.80 -8.41 6.71
CA GLN A 108 -0.53 -9.17 5.49
C GLN A 108 -0.19 -8.25 4.32
N GLU A 109 -0.94 -7.17 4.11
CA GLU A 109 -0.65 -6.16 3.08
C GLU A 109 0.72 -5.52 3.30
N GLU A 110 1.05 -5.19 4.56
CA GLU A 110 2.35 -4.63 4.93
C GLU A 110 3.50 -5.61 4.61
N LYS A 111 3.30 -6.89 4.92
CA LYS A 111 4.28 -7.96 4.67
C LYS A 111 4.52 -8.17 3.17
N GLU A 112 3.47 -8.17 2.36
CA GLU A 112 3.59 -8.31 0.91
C GLU A 112 4.27 -7.09 0.26
N ARG A 113 3.96 -5.89 0.78
CA ARG A 113 4.62 -4.65 0.38
C ARG A 113 6.11 -4.65 0.68
N THR A 114 6.50 -5.12 1.86
CA THR A 114 7.90 -5.06 2.34
C THR A 114 8.77 -6.19 1.82
N LYS A 115 8.25 -7.42 1.74
CA LYS A 115 9.03 -8.60 1.34
C LYS A 115 9.02 -8.85 -0.16
N GLU A 116 7.86 -8.70 -0.78
CA GLU A 116 7.65 -9.13 -2.18
C GLU A 116 7.50 -7.93 -3.13
N GLY A 117 7.37 -6.71 -2.58
CA GLY A 117 7.19 -5.49 -3.36
C GLY A 117 5.83 -5.38 -4.06
N ARG A 118 4.90 -6.28 -3.73
CA ARG A 118 3.53 -6.30 -4.25
C ARG A 118 2.69 -5.26 -3.50
N MET A 119 2.03 -4.37 -4.25
CA MET A 119 1.29 -3.23 -3.70
C MET A 119 -0.21 -3.52 -3.61
N ILE A 120 -0.59 -4.58 -2.90
CA ILE A 120 -2.02 -4.97 -2.74
C ILE A 120 -2.86 -3.83 -2.16
N ILE A 121 -2.25 -3.02 -1.29
CA ILE A 121 -2.89 -1.83 -0.72
C ILE A 121 -3.40 -0.85 -1.81
N PHE A 122 -2.73 -0.74 -2.96
CA PHE A 122 -3.16 0.12 -4.07
C PHE A 122 -4.41 -0.43 -4.76
N ASP A 123 -4.50 -1.74 -4.94
CA ASP A 123 -5.67 -2.37 -5.55
C ASP A 123 -6.89 -2.22 -4.62
N ARG A 124 -6.68 -2.38 -3.31
CA ARG A 124 -7.71 -2.14 -2.32
C ARG A 124 -8.21 -0.68 -2.32
N CYS A 125 -7.31 0.30 -2.44
CA CYS A 125 -7.72 1.71 -2.59
C CYS A 125 -8.65 1.92 -3.79
N ARG A 126 -8.35 1.31 -4.94
CA ARG A 126 -9.16 1.44 -6.15
C ARG A 126 -10.53 0.79 -6.00
N VAL A 127 -10.55 -0.46 -5.50
CA VAL A 127 -11.78 -1.25 -5.33
C VAL A 127 -12.71 -0.61 -4.31
N GLU A 128 -12.18 -0.17 -3.17
CA GLU A 128 -12.97 0.43 -2.10
C GLU A 128 -13.22 1.94 -2.26
N ARG A 129 -12.65 2.54 -3.32
CA ARG A 129 -12.63 3.99 -3.59
C ARG A 129 -12.12 4.79 -2.37
N ARG A 130 -10.98 4.35 -1.83
CA ARG A 130 -10.31 5.00 -0.70
C ARG A 130 -9.13 5.85 -1.16
N THR A 131 -8.96 6.99 -0.50
CA THR A 131 -7.79 7.84 -0.58
C THR A 131 -6.69 7.28 0.32
N LEU A 132 -5.51 7.01 -0.24
CA LEU A 132 -4.36 6.54 0.53
C LEU A 132 -3.67 7.72 1.24
N LEU A 133 -3.45 7.59 2.54
CA LEU A 133 -2.54 8.45 3.31
C LEU A 133 -1.31 7.64 3.70
N THR A 134 -0.13 8.18 3.43
CA THR A 134 1.14 7.49 3.72
C THR A 134 2.21 8.47 4.19
N THR A 135 3.15 7.99 4.99
CA THR A 135 4.39 8.73 5.31
C THR A 135 5.51 8.45 4.31
N SER A 136 5.31 7.48 3.40
CA SER A 136 6.35 6.98 2.50
C SER A 136 6.36 7.70 1.15
N ASN A 137 7.34 8.58 0.98
CA ASN A 137 7.67 9.17 -0.32
C ASN A 137 7.96 8.12 -1.40
N ARG A 138 8.44 6.94 -1.01
CA ARG A 138 8.73 5.85 -1.96
C ARG A 138 7.47 5.30 -2.59
N LEU A 139 6.35 5.27 -1.87
CA LEU A 139 5.08 4.77 -2.41
C LEU A 139 4.49 5.72 -3.46
N LEU A 140 4.56 7.03 -3.20
CA LEU A 140 4.07 8.07 -4.11
C LEU A 140 4.81 8.13 -5.45
N ARG A 141 6.11 7.77 -5.45
CA ARG A 141 6.92 7.78 -6.67
C ARG A 141 6.65 6.58 -7.59
N ARG A 142 5.83 5.61 -7.17
CA ARG A 142 5.56 4.44 -7.98
C ARG A 142 4.53 4.76 -9.05
N LYS A 143 4.73 4.20 -10.24
CA LYS A 143 3.82 4.36 -11.40
C LYS A 143 2.41 3.81 -11.17
N ASP A 144 2.27 2.85 -10.26
CA ASP A 144 1.02 2.18 -9.90
C ASP A 144 0.32 2.83 -8.70
N CYS A 145 0.83 3.94 -8.17
CA CYS A 145 0.23 4.64 -7.04
C CYS A 145 -1.18 5.16 -7.41
N PRO A 146 -2.21 4.91 -6.59
CA PRO A 146 -3.56 5.37 -6.88
C PRO A 146 -3.63 6.91 -6.87
N PRO A 147 -4.43 7.50 -7.78
CA PRO A 147 -4.62 8.94 -7.80
C PRO A 147 -5.25 9.41 -6.49
N GLY A 148 -4.91 10.64 -6.08
CA GLY A 148 -5.40 11.19 -4.82
C GLY A 148 -4.72 10.60 -3.57
N THR A 149 -3.57 9.96 -3.70
CA THR A 149 -2.72 9.59 -2.55
C THR A 149 -2.05 10.84 -1.97
N TYR A 150 -2.05 11.00 -0.65
CA TYR A 150 -1.38 12.11 0.03
C TYR A 150 -0.22 11.64 0.91
N LEU A 151 0.85 12.46 0.91
CA LEU A 151 1.96 12.33 1.84
C LEU A 151 1.62 13.04 3.15
N VAL A 152 1.76 12.35 4.27
CA VAL A 152 1.70 12.94 5.60
C VAL A 152 3.14 13.04 6.13
N ASN A 153 3.62 14.27 6.33
CA ASN A 153 4.86 14.51 7.04
C ASN A 153 4.54 14.78 8.52
N PRO A 154 5.03 13.94 9.46
CA PRO A 154 4.80 14.17 10.88
C PRO A 154 5.37 15.51 11.36
N ASN A 155 6.49 15.94 10.77
CA ASN A 155 7.19 17.17 11.15
C ASN A 155 6.37 18.44 10.82
N ASP A 156 5.45 18.37 9.87
CA ASP A 156 4.64 19.52 9.47
C ASP A 156 3.49 19.79 10.47
N LEU A 157 3.26 18.87 11.42
CA LEU A 157 2.18 18.96 12.41
C LEU A 157 2.61 19.58 13.75
N GLU A 158 3.90 19.84 13.96
CA GLU A 158 4.45 20.37 15.23
C GLU A 158 4.68 21.90 15.21
N SER A 159 4.03 22.62 14.29
CA SER A 159 4.19 24.08 14.09
C SER A 159 3.37 24.95 15.04
#